data_AF-A0AAP3DH90-F1
#
_entry.id   AF-A0AAP3DH90-F1
#
_cell.length_a   1.000
_cell.length_b   1.000
_cell.length_c   1.000
_cell.angle_alpha   90.00
_cell.angle_beta   90.00
_cell.angle_gamma   90.00
#
_symmetry.space_group_name_H-M   'P 1'
#
loop_
_entity.id
_entity.type
_entity.pdbx_description
1 polymer ?
#
loop_
_entity_poly.entity_id
_entity_poly.type
_entity_poly.pdbx_seq_one_letter_code
_entity_poly.pdbx_strand_id
1 'polypeptide(L)'
;MHYYGNETIMSITQAIHLKPNEIRVLEWVRTYEYVENTYGVDENVPVFLEIQIIQDGVRVQKNQITDFPDFTCLQMEIHTDIESALRIFKEWADEIIDRLKEQGTAIE
;
A
#
# COMPACT_ATOMS: atom_id res chain seq x y z
N MET A 1 -6.95 -26.15 -2.69
CA MET A 1 -5.97 -25.35 -3.45
C MET A 1 -6.40 -23.90 -3.32
N HIS A 2 -5.69 -23.12 -2.51
CA HIS A 2 -5.88 -21.67 -2.47
C HIS A 2 -5.04 -21.11 -3.61
N TYR A 3 -5.69 -20.64 -4.68
CA TYR A 3 -5.03 -19.79 -5.64
C TYR A 3 -4.73 -18.49 -4.90
N TYR A 4 -3.52 -18.35 -4.36
CA TYR A 4 -3.02 -17.04 -3.96
C TYR A 4 -2.99 -16.24 -5.27
N GLY A 5 -3.96 -15.35 -5.47
CA GLY A 5 -3.84 -14.33 -6.51
C GLY A 5 -2.46 -13.71 -6.37
N ASN A 6 -1.73 -13.57 -7.48
CA ASN A 6 -0.34 -13.12 -7.46
C ASN A 6 -0.26 -11.73 -6.82
N GLU A 7 0.06 -11.70 -5.53
CA GLU A 7 0.26 -10.47 -4.79
C GLU A 7 1.37 -9.69 -5.50
N THR A 8 1.02 -8.49 -5.98
CA THR A 8 1.99 -7.60 -6.59
C THR A 8 2.50 -6.65 -5.53
N ILE A 9 3.76 -6.81 -5.15
CA ILE A 9 4.45 -5.91 -4.22
C ILE A 9 5.17 -4.83 -5.03
N MET A 10 4.99 -3.57 -4.67
CA MET A 10 5.68 -2.44 -5.28
C MET A 10 5.88 -1.28 -4.29
N SER A 11 6.65 -0.27 -4.67
CA SER A 11 6.76 0.94 -3.84
C SER A 11 5.45 1.74 -3.89
N ILE A 12 5.15 2.49 -2.83
CA ILE A 12 4.10 3.49 -2.72
C ILE A 12 4.26 4.59 -3.77
N THR A 13 5.51 4.95 -4.12
CA THR A 13 5.83 5.91 -5.19
C THR A 13 5.42 5.38 -6.56
N GLN A 14 5.48 4.07 -6.79
CA GLN A 14 4.94 3.44 -8.00
C GLN A 14 3.42 3.27 -7.89
N ALA A 15 2.92 2.81 -6.74
CA ALA A 15 1.52 2.45 -6.55
C ALA A 15 0.57 3.64 -6.69
N ILE A 16 1.00 4.85 -6.31
CA ILE A 16 0.19 6.07 -6.44
C ILE A 16 -0.15 6.42 -7.89
N HIS A 17 0.66 5.96 -8.85
CA HIS A 17 0.44 6.19 -10.27
C HIS A 17 -0.45 5.15 -10.94
N LEU A 18 -0.85 4.09 -10.23
CA LEU A 18 -1.72 3.04 -10.76
C LEU A 18 -3.04 3.63 -11.29
N LYS A 19 -3.51 3.05 -12.39
CA LYS A 19 -4.80 3.33 -13.01
C LYS A 19 -5.79 2.20 -12.71
N PRO A 20 -7.11 2.46 -12.77
CA PRO A 20 -8.12 1.43 -12.52
C PRO A 20 -7.93 0.14 -13.32
N ASN A 21 -7.55 0.26 -14.60
CA ASN A 21 -7.32 -0.91 -15.46
C ASN A 21 -6.09 -1.74 -15.03
N GLU A 22 -5.08 -1.13 -14.43
CA GLU A 22 -3.92 -1.85 -13.91
C GLU A 22 -4.32 -2.64 -12.67
N ILE A 23 -5.14 -2.06 -11.78
CA ILE A 23 -5.71 -2.78 -10.63
C ILE A 23 -6.59 -3.97 -11.09
N ARG A 24 -7.36 -3.82 -12.19
CA ARG A 24 -8.15 -4.92 -12.76
C ARG A 24 -7.29 -6.10 -13.21
N VAL A 25 -6.05 -5.84 -13.65
CA VAL A 25 -5.12 -6.88 -14.12
C VAL A 25 -4.32 -7.47 -12.97
N LEU A 26 -3.87 -6.62 -12.03
CA LEU A 26 -3.04 -7.05 -10.90
C LEU A 26 -3.85 -7.73 -9.80
N GLU A 27 -5.13 -7.36 -9.64
CA GLU A 27 -6.10 -7.87 -8.66
C GLU A 27 -5.75 -7.64 -7.19
N TRP A 28 -4.47 -7.69 -6.81
CA TRP A 28 -3.97 -7.46 -5.47
C TRP A 28 -2.62 -6.75 -5.52
N VAL A 29 -2.59 -5.52 -5.03
CA VAL A 29 -1.37 -4.74 -4.86
C VAL A 29 -1.13 -4.48 -3.37
N ARG A 30 0.11 -4.68 -2.93
CA ARG A 30 0.60 -4.29 -1.61
C ARG A 30 1.79 -3.35 -1.78
N THR A 31 1.85 -2.29 -0.98
CA THR A 31 3.04 -1.44 -0.94
C THR A 31 4.05 -2.01 0.04
N TYR A 32 5.34 -1.87 -0.24
CA TYR A 32 6.39 -2.03 0.76
C TYR A 32 7.45 -0.98 0.51
N GLU A 33 7.77 -0.24 1.55
CA GLU A 33 8.78 0.83 1.51
C GLU A 33 9.95 0.47 2.41
N TYR A 34 11.14 0.55 1.83
CA TYR A 34 12.40 0.64 2.54
C TYR A 34 12.88 2.07 2.37
N VAL A 35 13.17 2.73 3.47
CA VAL A 35 13.64 4.11 3.46
C VAL A 35 15.06 4.20 3.96
N GLU A 36 15.94 4.82 3.18
CA GLU A 36 17.31 5.06 3.63
C GLU A 36 17.31 6.16 4.72
N ASN A 37 17.70 5.79 5.93
CA ASN A 37 17.81 6.76 7.03
C ASN A 37 19.04 7.67 6.85
N THR A 38 19.18 8.67 7.73
CA THR A 38 20.30 9.65 7.68
C THR A 38 21.70 9.05 7.85
N TYR A 39 21.80 7.75 8.17
CA TYR A 39 23.03 7.00 8.29
C TYR A 39 23.29 6.04 7.11
N GLY A 40 22.47 6.09 6.06
CA GLY A 40 22.59 5.23 4.90
C GLY A 40 22.11 3.80 5.13
N VAL A 41 21.17 3.60 6.06
CA VAL A 41 20.62 2.29 6.40
C VAL A 41 19.14 2.23 6.03
N ASP A 42 18.75 1.22 5.28
CA ASP A 42 17.35 0.93 4.97
C ASP A 42 16.57 0.61 6.24
N GLU A 43 15.67 1.51 6.64
CA GLU A 43 14.67 1.29 7.66
C GLU A 43 13.34 0.91 7.01
N ASN A 44 12.64 -0.06 7.61
CA ASN A 44 11.30 -0.40 7.16
C ASN A 44 10.36 0.74 7.50
N VAL A 45 9.56 1.20 6.54
CA VAL A 45 8.41 2.03 6.87
C VAL A 45 7.41 1.15 7.63
N PRO A 46 7.02 1.51 8.86
CA PRO A 46 6.18 0.66 9.69
C PRO A 46 4.74 0.60 9.20
N VAL A 47 4.40 1.25 8.08
CA VAL A 47 3.05 1.30 7.53
C VAL A 47 3.09 0.91 6.06
N PHE A 48 2.15 0.08 5.65
CA PHE A 48 1.95 -0.27 4.24
C PHE A 48 0.47 -0.28 3.86
N LEU A 49 0.22 -0.15 2.56
CA LEU A 49 -1.12 -0.14 1.98
C LEU A 49 -1.38 -1.38 1.15
N GLU A 50 -2.64 -1.77 1.06
CA GLU A 50 -3.12 -2.80 0.17
C GLU A 50 -4.36 -2.31 -0.58
N ILE A 51 -4.48 -2.72 -1.83
CA ILE A 51 -5.72 -2.66 -2.60
C ILE A 51 -5.95 -4.03 -3.25
N GLN A 52 -7.12 -4.62 -3.02
CA GLN A 52 -7.44 -5.98 -3.44
C GLN A 52 -8.88 -6.08 -3.96
N ILE A 53 -9.05 -6.65 -5.14
CA ILE A 53 -10.35 -7.08 -5.64
C ILE A 53 -10.78 -8.34 -4.88
N ILE A 54 -11.93 -8.27 -4.23
CA ILE A 54 -12.56 -9.35 -3.47
C ILE A 54 -13.97 -9.63 -4.04
N GLN A 55 -14.63 -10.69 -3.56
CA GLN A 55 -15.96 -11.05 -4.05
C GLN A 55 -16.99 -9.92 -3.88
N ASP A 56 -16.91 -9.16 -2.78
CA ASP A 56 -17.87 -8.12 -2.42
C ASP A 56 -17.47 -6.71 -2.89
N GLY A 57 -16.40 -6.57 -3.68
CA GLY A 57 -15.92 -5.29 -4.17
C GLY A 57 -14.41 -5.15 -4.15
N VAL A 58 -13.92 -3.99 -3.75
CA VAL A 58 -12.49 -3.67 -3.69
C VAL A 58 -12.13 -3.22 -2.29
N ARG A 59 -11.30 -4.02 -1.61
CA ARG A 59 -10.79 -3.72 -0.28
C ARG A 59 -9.56 -2.84 -0.38
N VAL A 60 -9.54 -1.77 0.40
CA VAL A 60 -8.36 -0.94 0.66
C VAL A 60 -8.01 -1.09 2.12
N GLN A 61 -6.73 -1.33 2.44
CA GLN A 61 -6.30 -1.57 3.81
C GLN A 61 -4.99 -0.84 4.11
N LYS A 62 -4.96 -0.18 5.27
CA LYS A 62 -3.77 0.45 5.84
C LYS A 62 -3.32 -0.42 7.02
N ASN A 63 -2.09 -0.90 6.95
CA ASN A 63 -1.52 -1.83 7.89
C ASN A 63 -0.32 -1.21 8.61
N GLN A 64 -0.10 -1.58 9.86
CA GLN A 64 1.10 -1.24 10.63
C GLN A 64 1.87 -2.50 10.99
N ILE A 65 3.14 -2.57 10.57
CA ILE A 65 4.07 -3.64 10.94
C ILE A 65 4.37 -3.50 12.43
N THR A 66 4.16 -4.58 13.19
CA THR A 66 4.47 -4.64 14.63
C THR A 66 5.78 -5.36 14.86
N ASP A 67 5.97 -6.51 14.23
CA ASP A 67 7.18 -7.32 14.30
C ASP A 67 7.24 -8.20 13.06
N PHE A 68 7.96 -7.77 12.02
CA PHE A 68 7.87 -8.39 10.69
C PHE A 68 8.04 -9.93 10.75
N PRO A 69 7.13 -10.73 10.17
CA PRO A 69 6.09 -10.34 9.21
C PRO A 69 4.73 -9.97 9.84
N ASP A 70 4.63 -9.86 11.16
CA ASP A 70 3.38 -9.53 11.86
C ASP A 70 3.01 -8.06 11.71
N PHE A 71 1.72 -7.82 11.52
CA PHE A 71 1.14 -6.49 11.38
C PHE A 71 -0.29 -6.43 11.94
N THR A 72 -0.74 -5.21 12.24
CA THR A 72 -2.11 -4.92 12.62
C THR A 72 -2.78 -4.06 11.56
N CYS A 73 -4.05 -4.36 11.25
CA CYS A 73 -4.88 -3.51 10.40
C CYS A 73 -5.25 -2.22 11.16
N LEU A 74 -4.81 -1.07 10.64
CA LEU A 74 -5.15 0.24 11.21
C LEU A 74 -6.50 0.74 10.69
N GLN A 75 -6.71 0.61 9.39
CA GLN A 75 -7.93 1.06 8.72
C GLN A 75 -8.22 0.16 7.53
N MET A 76 -9.50 -0.12 7.30
CA MET A 76 -9.95 -0.94 6.18
C MET A 76 -11.27 -0.40 5.66
N GLU A 77 -11.36 -0.28 4.35
CA GLU A 77 -12.57 0.12 3.64
C GLU A 77 -12.84 -0.85 2.48
N ILE A 78 -14.13 -1.07 2.20
CA ILE A 78 -14.57 -1.85 1.04
C ILE A 78 -15.44 -0.94 0.18
N HIS A 79 -15.09 -0.84 -1.09
CA HIS A 79 -15.81 -0.05 -2.08
C HIS A 79 -16.42 -0.95 -3.16
N THR A 80 -17.50 -0.49 -3.77
CA THR A 80 -18.19 -1.21 -4.85
C THR A 80 -17.43 -1.20 -6.17
N ASP A 81 -16.54 -0.22 -6.37
CA ASP A 81 -15.82 0.03 -7.61
C ASP A 81 -14.35 0.39 -7.36
N ILE A 82 -13.52 0.09 -8.35
CA ILE A 82 -12.07 0.28 -8.30
C ILE A 82 -11.74 1.77 -8.25
N GLU A 83 -12.50 2.60 -8.93
CA GLU A 83 -12.27 4.03 -9.03
C GLU A 83 -12.37 4.70 -7.65
N SER A 84 -13.40 4.36 -6.88
CA SER A 84 -13.59 4.84 -5.50
C SER A 84 -12.53 4.30 -4.55
N ALA A 85 -12.22 3.00 -4.62
CA ALA A 85 -11.17 2.39 -3.80
C ALA A 85 -9.79 2.98 -4.11
N LEU A 86 -9.45 3.13 -5.38
CA LEU A 86 -8.17 3.65 -5.83
C LEU A 86 -7.99 5.12 -5.41
N ARG A 87 -9.07 5.90 -5.35
CA ARG A 87 -9.01 7.25 -4.79
C ARG A 87 -8.59 7.23 -3.32
N ILE A 88 -9.25 6.42 -2.48
CA ILE A 88 -8.90 6.30 -1.06
C ILE A 88 -7.47 5.76 -0.88
N PHE A 89 -7.09 4.77 -1.66
CA PHE A 89 -5.73 4.23 -1.66
C PHE A 89 -4.69 5.33 -1.93
N LYS A 90 -4.95 6.22 -2.92
CA LYS A 90 -4.04 7.32 -3.25
C LYS A 90 -4.02 8.40 -2.18
N GLU A 91 -5.17 8.75 -1.60
CA GLU A 91 -5.24 9.69 -0.47
C GLU A 91 -4.37 9.19 0.70
N TRP A 92 -4.47 7.91 1.07
CA TRP A 92 -3.61 7.33 2.12
C TRP A 92 -2.15 7.24 1.71
N ALA A 93 -1.86 7.03 0.43
CA ALA A 93 -0.50 7.00 -0.08
C ALA A 93 0.17 8.37 0.05
N ASP A 94 -0.52 9.43 -0.37
CA ASP A 94 -0.06 10.82 -0.22
C ASP A 94 0.20 11.17 1.25
N GLU A 95 -0.71 10.81 2.17
CA GLU A 95 -0.51 11.02 3.61
C GLU A 95 0.78 10.36 4.15
N ILE A 96 1.06 9.12 3.73
CA ILE A 96 2.25 8.39 4.17
C ILE A 96 3.50 9.06 3.59
N ILE A 97 3.48 9.38 2.29
CA ILE A 97 4.58 10.04 1.59
C ILE A 97 4.90 11.38 2.25
N ASP A 98 3.90 12.20 2.55
CA ASP A 98 4.11 13.52 3.15
C ASP A 98 4.64 13.41 4.58
N ARG A 99 4.14 12.45 5.37
CA ARG A 99 4.69 12.18 6.71
C ARG A 99 6.16 11.73 6.65
N LEU A 100 6.52 10.89 5.70
CA LEU A 100 7.91 10.43 5.52
C LEU A 100 8.83 11.60 5.15
N LYS A 101 8.38 12.50 4.26
CA LYS A 101 9.11 13.74 3.92
C LYS A 101 9.32 14.64 5.14
N GLU A 102 8.30 14.83 5.97
CA GLU A 102 8.40 15.62 7.21
C GLU A 102 9.42 15.05 8.20
N GLN A 103 9.60 13.73 8.21
CA GLN A 103 10.57 13.04 9.04
C GLN A 103 12.01 13.12 8.51
N GLY A 104 12.23 13.81 7.38
CA GLY A 104 13.55 13.95 6.75
C GLY A 104 13.98 12.69 6.00
N THR A 105 13.02 11.87 5.59
CA THR A 105 13.26 10.58 4.94
C THR A 105 13.27 10.75 3.43
N ALA A 106 14.30 10.24 2.76
CA ALA A 106 14.32 10.16 1.30
C ALA A 106 13.47 8.97 0.84
N ILE A 107 12.56 9.20 -0.10
CA ILE A 107 11.75 8.17 -0.75
C ILE A 107 12.18 8.18 -2.22
N GLU A 108 12.75 7.08 -2.71
CA GLU A 108 13.19 6.93 -4.10
C GLU A 108 12.07 6.47 -5.07
#